data_AF-A0A1Q5PTZ0-F1
#
_entry.id   AF-A0A1Q5PTZ0-F1
#
_cell.length_a   1.000
_cell.length_b   1.000
_cell.length_c   1.000
_cell.angle_alpha   90.00
_cell.angle_beta   90.00
_cell.angle_gamma   90.00
#
_symmetry.space_group_name_H-M   'P 1'
#
loop_
_entity.id
_entity.type
_entity.pdbx_description
1 polymer ?
#
loop_
_entity_poly.entity_id
_entity_poly.type
_entity_poly.pdbx_seq_one_letter_code
_entity_poly.pdbx_strand_id
1 'polypeptide(L)'
;MPQQHQLIDHIAEMLRAHGVPGEVRDGWFRTQAAVPVAIVAEAEVEDDESGSASSSLTVLIRCPDGRDLQEVYSDLGRDTGDVLDNNLRSFTHSLLHPLAASLTGGEGDCDETVVTVGEHTYSLFTRGYLFKGYGIEDFPAPPPELEPFVRQVLTELPLDKDLHLVSVYYGRMEGREPMSEFWVDGHAVPRADREVCELEWAPTTGFYSARLVGLLRRHVPGVFPAQASSKRSWWPWGRKGR
;
A
#
# COMPACT_ATOMS: atom_id res chain seq x y z
N MET A 1 4.93 15.40 -23.90
CA MET A 1 3.84 15.85 -23.00
C MET A 1 3.24 14.62 -22.39
N PRO A 2 3.05 14.56 -21.06
CA PRO A 2 2.51 13.38 -20.41
C PRO A 2 1.09 13.07 -20.90
N GLN A 3 0.81 11.80 -21.15
CA GLN A 3 -0.51 11.27 -21.46
C GLN A 3 -1.23 10.92 -20.16
N GLN A 4 -2.46 11.37 -19.98
CA GLN A 4 -3.27 11.06 -18.80
C GLN A 4 -4.22 9.89 -19.10
N HIS A 5 -4.20 8.87 -18.24
CA HIS A 5 -5.04 7.68 -18.33
C HIS A 5 -5.92 7.56 -17.09
N GLN A 6 -7.23 7.51 -17.32
CA GLN A 6 -8.22 7.27 -16.27
C GLN A 6 -8.45 5.77 -16.10
N LEU A 7 -8.18 5.24 -14.91
CA LEU A 7 -8.25 3.79 -14.64
C LEU A 7 -9.45 3.40 -13.77
N ILE A 8 -10.45 4.28 -13.69
CA ILE A 8 -11.57 4.14 -12.75
C ILE A 8 -12.35 2.84 -12.92
N ASP A 9 -12.67 2.45 -14.15
CA ASP A 9 -13.44 1.23 -14.41
C ASP A 9 -12.65 -0.02 -13.99
N HIS A 10 -11.33 -0.01 -14.20
CA HIS A 10 -10.44 -1.10 -13.83
C HIS A 10 -10.34 -1.24 -12.30
N ILE A 11 -10.16 -0.12 -11.58
CA ILE A 11 -10.17 -0.12 -10.11
C ILE A 11 -11.53 -0.58 -9.57
N ALA A 12 -12.63 -0.11 -10.16
CA ALA A 12 -13.97 -0.50 -9.75
C ALA A 12 -14.22 -2.00 -9.96
N GLU A 13 -13.76 -2.56 -11.08
CA GLU A 13 -13.81 -4.01 -11.34
C GLU A 13 -13.02 -4.79 -10.30
N MET A 14 -11.77 -4.39 -10.03
CA MET A 14 -10.92 -5.03 -9.02
C MET A 14 -11.55 -4.97 -7.62
N LEU A 15 -12.05 -3.81 -7.19
CA LEU A 15 -12.69 -3.67 -5.88
C LEU A 15 -13.95 -4.52 -5.75
N ARG A 16 -14.80 -4.57 -6.79
CA ARG A 16 -15.98 -5.45 -6.80
C ARG A 16 -15.61 -6.93 -6.76
N ALA A 17 -14.54 -7.32 -7.47
CA ALA A 17 -14.03 -8.69 -7.43
C ALA A 17 -13.55 -9.08 -6.02
N HIS A 18 -13.18 -8.10 -5.19
CA HIS A 18 -12.84 -8.27 -3.77
C HIS A 18 -14.03 -8.04 -2.82
N GLY A 19 -15.26 -8.05 -3.33
CA GLY A 19 -16.47 -7.96 -2.51
C GLY A 19 -16.78 -6.55 -2.00
N VAL A 20 -16.11 -5.51 -2.49
CA VAL A 20 -16.43 -4.12 -2.14
C VAL A 20 -17.63 -3.65 -2.98
N PRO A 21 -18.82 -3.48 -2.38
CA PRO A 21 -19.97 -2.98 -3.11
C PRO A 21 -19.77 -1.49 -3.46
N GLY A 22 -20.17 -1.08 -4.66
CA GLY A 22 -20.05 0.31 -5.08
C GLY A 22 -20.37 0.55 -6.55
N GLU A 23 -20.50 1.82 -6.90
CA GLU A 23 -20.81 2.30 -8.25
C GLU A 23 -19.85 3.39 -8.69
N VAL A 24 -19.62 3.46 -10.01
CA VAL A 24 -18.87 4.58 -10.60
C VAL A 24 -19.86 5.71 -10.83
N ARG A 25 -19.58 6.88 -10.22
CA ARG A 25 -20.40 8.08 -10.32
C ARG A 25 -19.52 9.32 -10.24
N ASP A 26 -19.73 10.25 -11.17
CA ASP A 26 -19.01 11.52 -11.28
C ASP A 26 -17.47 11.36 -11.37
N GLY A 27 -17.00 10.26 -11.97
CA GLY A 27 -15.57 9.95 -12.10
C GLY A 27 -14.96 9.22 -10.91
N TRP A 28 -15.76 8.83 -9.92
CA TRP A 28 -15.30 8.16 -8.70
C TRP A 28 -16.04 6.85 -8.45
N PHE A 29 -15.34 5.86 -7.89
CA PHE A 29 -15.94 4.63 -7.40
C PHE A 29 -16.36 4.87 -5.96
N ARG A 30 -17.67 4.98 -5.73
CA ARG A 30 -18.25 5.25 -4.41
C ARG A 30 -18.63 3.94 -3.75
N THR A 31 -18.01 3.65 -2.62
CA THR A 31 -18.23 2.40 -1.89
C THR A 31 -19.52 2.47 -1.06
N GLN A 32 -20.18 1.33 -0.93
CA GLN A 32 -21.30 1.12 0.00
C GLN A 32 -20.81 0.36 1.25
N ALA A 33 -19.64 0.74 1.74
CA ALA A 33 -19.01 0.17 2.92
C ALA A 33 -19.49 0.88 4.20
N ALA A 34 -19.22 0.27 5.35
CA ALA A 34 -19.41 0.86 6.66
C ALA A 34 -18.76 2.24 6.80
N VAL A 35 -17.54 2.37 6.28
CA VAL A 35 -16.84 3.66 6.11
C VAL A 35 -16.89 3.98 4.61
N PRO A 36 -17.85 4.80 4.15
CA PRO A 36 -18.02 5.05 2.72
C PRO A 36 -16.89 5.93 2.19
N VAL A 37 -16.17 5.46 1.19
CA VAL A 37 -15.10 6.22 0.55
C VAL A 37 -15.39 6.38 -0.94
N ALA A 38 -14.79 7.39 -1.55
CA ALA A 38 -14.76 7.52 -3.00
C ALA A 38 -13.33 7.31 -3.50
N ILE A 39 -13.15 6.45 -4.49
CA ILE A 39 -11.81 6.06 -4.98
C ILE A 39 -11.68 6.43 -6.45
N VAL A 40 -10.53 6.97 -6.83
CA VAL A 40 -10.14 7.17 -8.23
C VAL A 40 -8.68 6.77 -8.42
N ALA A 41 -8.31 6.37 -9.64
CA ALA A 41 -6.93 6.18 -10.00
C ALA A 41 -6.63 6.78 -11.37
N GLU A 42 -5.56 7.56 -11.42
CA GLU A 42 -5.11 8.28 -12.60
C GLU A 42 -3.63 7.99 -12.82
N ALA A 43 -3.27 7.69 -14.06
CA ALA A 43 -1.87 7.50 -14.44
C ALA A 43 -1.43 8.61 -15.39
N GLU A 44 -0.27 9.20 -15.10
CA GLU A 44 0.47 10.05 -16.03
C GLU A 44 1.57 9.20 -16.68
N VAL A 45 1.67 9.21 -18.00
CA VAL A 45 2.67 8.45 -18.76
C VAL A 45 3.48 9.39 -19.63
N GLU A 46 4.81 9.27 -19.57
CA GLU A 46 5.74 10.01 -20.43
C GLU A 46 6.62 9.04 -21.21
N ASP A 47 6.50 9.10 -22.54
CA ASP A 47 7.35 8.35 -23.47
C ASP A 47 8.66 9.12 -23.71
N ASP A 48 9.78 8.41 -23.78
CA ASP A 48 11.09 8.97 -24.12
C ASP A 48 11.45 8.76 -25.61
N GLU A 49 12.50 9.47 -26.07
CA GLU A 49 12.96 9.39 -27.46
C GLU A 49 13.54 8.01 -27.84
N SER A 50 13.86 7.17 -26.86
CA SER A 50 14.36 5.81 -27.08
C SER A 50 13.24 4.79 -27.30
N GLY A 51 11.99 5.20 -27.12
CA GLY A 51 10.81 4.35 -27.18
C GLY A 51 10.50 3.65 -25.86
N SER A 52 11.13 4.04 -24.75
CA SER A 52 10.74 3.59 -23.40
C SER A 52 9.67 4.52 -22.83
N ALA A 53 8.95 4.07 -21.81
CA ALA A 53 7.96 4.86 -21.11
C ALA A 53 8.25 4.91 -19.61
N SER A 54 7.85 6.01 -18.99
CA SER A 54 7.78 6.19 -17.54
C SER A 54 6.35 6.53 -17.15
N SER A 55 5.94 6.17 -15.93
CA SER A 55 4.61 6.52 -15.47
C SER A 55 4.52 6.74 -13.97
N SER A 56 3.46 7.43 -13.57
CA SER A 56 3.04 7.64 -12.19
C SER A 56 1.54 7.38 -12.06
N LEU A 57 1.16 6.28 -11.43
CA LEU A 57 -0.20 5.96 -11.03
C LEU A 57 -0.46 6.54 -9.64
N THR A 58 -1.40 7.47 -9.55
CA THR A 58 -1.93 7.99 -8.30
C THR A 58 -3.26 7.32 -7.98
N VAL A 59 -3.36 6.70 -6.81
CA VAL A 59 -4.61 6.19 -6.25
C VAL A 59 -5.05 7.13 -5.14
N LEU A 60 -6.24 7.70 -5.28
CA LEU A 60 -6.79 8.70 -4.37
C LEU A 60 -8.06 8.16 -3.71
N ILE A 61 -8.11 8.22 -2.39
CA ILE A 61 -9.21 7.75 -1.55
C ILE A 61 -9.75 8.94 -0.77
N ARG A 62 -10.94 9.40 -1.14
CA ARG A 62 -11.65 10.46 -0.43
C ARG A 62 -12.47 9.89 0.71
N CYS A 63 -12.16 10.31 1.92
CA CYS A 63 -12.80 9.88 3.15
C CYS A 63 -14.06 10.72 3.47
N PRO A 64 -15.00 10.20 4.30
CA PRO A 64 -16.18 10.95 4.76
C PRO A 64 -15.86 12.25 5.49
N ASP A 65 -14.70 12.31 6.15
CA ASP A 65 -14.23 13.46 6.91
C ASP A 65 -13.63 14.56 6.03
N GLY A 66 -13.67 14.39 4.70
CA GLY A 66 -13.19 15.34 3.71
C GLY A 66 -11.70 15.26 3.40
N ARG A 67 -10.95 14.38 4.07
CA ARG A 67 -9.54 14.14 3.74
C ARG A 67 -9.40 13.26 2.49
N ASP A 68 -8.30 13.47 1.79
CA ASP A 68 -7.86 12.62 0.70
C ASP A 68 -6.62 11.85 1.14
N LEU A 69 -6.69 10.52 1.08
CA LEU A 69 -5.55 9.63 1.25
C LEU A 69 -5.01 9.26 -0.12
N GLN A 70 -3.69 9.27 -0.28
CA GLN A 70 -3.05 9.09 -1.58
C GLN A 70 -1.88 8.12 -1.48
N GLU A 71 -1.79 7.22 -2.46
CA GLU A 71 -0.60 6.40 -2.72
C GLU A 71 -0.20 6.54 -4.19
N VAL A 72 1.11 6.59 -4.44
CA VAL A 72 1.68 6.77 -5.78
C VAL A 72 2.60 5.62 -6.13
N TYR A 73 2.42 5.07 -7.32
CA TYR A 73 3.25 4.03 -7.90
C TYR A 73 3.91 4.56 -9.17
N SER A 74 5.23 4.49 -9.24
CA SER A 74 5.97 4.88 -10.44
C SER A 74 6.74 3.71 -11.01
N ASP A 75 6.79 3.65 -12.35
CA ASP A 75 7.45 2.56 -13.06
C ASP A 75 8.08 3.03 -14.38
N LEU A 76 9.04 2.23 -14.85
CA LEU A 76 9.75 2.40 -16.12
C LEU A 76 9.56 1.11 -16.93
N GLY A 77 9.26 1.25 -18.22
CA GLY A 77 8.90 0.11 -19.05
C GLY A 77 9.14 0.38 -20.52
N ARG A 78 8.85 -0.64 -21.34
CA ARG A 78 9.15 -0.63 -22.77
C ARG A 78 8.14 0.17 -23.60
N ASP A 79 6.95 0.40 -23.07
CA ASP A 79 5.87 1.15 -23.70
C ASP A 79 4.82 1.55 -22.66
N THR A 80 3.83 2.33 -23.08
CA THR A 80 2.70 2.78 -22.26
C THR A 80 1.94 1.62 -21.60
N GLY A 81 1.74 0.50 -22.30
CA GLY A 81 1.00 -0.64 -21.76
C GLY A 81 1.78 -1.33 -20.64
N ASP A 82 3.07 -1.55 -20.86
CA ASP A 82 4.01 -2.17 -19.91
C ASP A 82 4.03 -1.41 -18.57
N VAL A 83 4.11 -0.07 -18.62
CA VAL A 83 4.18 0.75 -17.39
C VAL A 83 2.85 0.84 -16.64
N LEU A 84 1.72 0.90 -17.36
CA LEU A 84 0.40 0.87 -16.73
C LEU A 84 0.14 -0.47 -16.05
N ASP A 85 0.47 -1.58 -16.71
CA ASP A 85 0.35 -2.92 -16.13
C ASP A 85 1.24 -3.08 -14.88
N ASN A 86 2.49 -2.57 -14.92
CA ASN A 86 3.39 -2.64 -13.77
C ASN A 86 2.87 -1.82 -12.57
N ASN A 87 2.31 -0.64 -12.82
CA ASN A 87 1.67 0.17 -11.78
C ASN A 87 0.45 -0.53 -11.19
N LEU A 88 -0.43 -1.09 -12.01
CA LEU A 88 -1.61 -1.83 -11.56
C LEU A 88 -1.22 -3.08 -10.76
N ARG A 89 -0.15 -3.78 -11.15
CA ARG A 89 0.42 -4.88 -10.36
C ARG A 89 0.96 -4.38 -9.03
N SER A 90 1.67 -3.25 -9.01
CA SER A 90 2.19 -2.64 -7.78
C SER A 90 1.05 -2.27 -6.82
N PHE A 91 0.01 -1.61 -7.33
CA PHE A 91 -1.21 -1.29 -6.58
C PHE A 91 -1.91 -2.54 -6.04
N THR A 92 -2.16 -3.52 -6.92
CA THR A 92 -2.79 -4.80 -6.56
C THR A 92 -2.01 -5.46 -5.43
N HIS A 93 -0.68 -5.50 -5.55
CA HIS A 93 0.15 -6.21 -4.58
C HIS A 93 0.18 -5.54 -3.21
N SER A 94 0.13 -4.21 -3.16
CA SER A 94 0.35 -3.43 -1.93
C SER A 94 -0.94 -2.91 -1.29
N LEU A 95 -1.76 -2.13 -2.00
CA LEU A 95 -2.87 -1.37 -1.41
C LEU A 95 -4.24 -1.97 -1.69
N LEU A 96 -4.45 -2.66 -2.82
CA LEU A 96 -5.78 -3.18 -3.18
C LEU A 96 -6.37 -4.07 -2.07
N HIS A 97 -5.60 -5.04 -1.60
CA HIS A 97 -6.09 -6.00 -0.60
C HIS A 97 -6.30 -5.37 0.79
N PRO A 98 -5.36 -4.58 1.34
CA PRO A 98 -5.64 -3.79 2.55
C PRO A 98 -6.87 -2.89 2.42
N LEU A 99 -7.04 -2.23 1.27
CA LEU A 99 -8.18 -1.37 1.01
C LEU A 99 -9.48 -2.15 1.00
N ALA A 100 -9.55 -3.23 0.23
CA ALA A 100 -10.74 -4.08 0.20
C ALA A 100 -11.09 -4.62 1.59
N ALA A 101 -10.12 -5.20 2.32
CA ALA A 101 -10.34 -5.74 3.65
C ALA A 101 -10.80 -4.68 4.66
N SER A 102 -10.24 -3.47 4.59
CA SER A 102 -10.69 -2.35 5.43
C SER A 102 -12.16 -1.99 5.16
N LEU A 103 -12.63 -2.15 3.92
CA LEU A 103 -14.00 -1.79 3.54
C LEU A 103 -15.01 -2.92 3.75
N THR A 104 -14.57 -4.18 3.73
CA THR A 104 -15.44 -5.37 3.86
C THR A 104 -15.50 -5.96 5.26
N GLY A 105 -14.69 -5.48 6.22
CA GLY A 105 -14.70 -6.02 7.58
C GLY A 105 -13.57 -7.00 7.89
N GLY A 106 -12.52 -7.08 7.06
CA GLY A 106 -11.38 -7.98 7.26
C GLY A 106 -11.42 -9.24 6.40
N GLU A 107 -12.34 -9.32 5.44
CA GLU A 107 -12.35 -10.41 4.46
C GLU A 107 -11.31 -10.11 3.36
N GLY A 108 -10.33 -10.99 3.17
CA GLY A 108 -9.36 -10.84 2.07
C GLY A 108 -8.03 -11.57 2.25
N ASP A 109 -7.16 -11.36 1.27
CA ASP A 109 -5.75 -11.79 1.26
C ASP A 109 -4.87 -10.68 1.86
N CYS A 110 -4.96 -10.46 3.17
CA CYS A 110 -4.17 -9.47 3.90
C CYS A 110 -3.89 -9.93 5.34
N ASP A 111 -2.84 -9.37 5.94
CA ASP A 111 -2.59 -9.49 7.37
C ASP A 111 -3.36 -8.39 8.12
N GLU A 112 -3.95 -8.77 9.27
CA GLU A 112 -4.64 -7.83 10.17
C GLU A 112 -3.96 -7.85 11.54
N THR A 113 -3.54 -6.68 12.00
CA THR A 113 -3.03 -6.49 13.36
C THR A 113 -3.81 -5.40 14.08
N VAL A 114 -4.14 -5.62 15.36
CA VAL A 114 -4.79 -4.60 16.18
C VAL A 114 -3.75 -3.63 16.75
N VAL A 115 -4.00 -2.33 16.60
CA VAL A 115 -3.17 -1.24 17.12
C VAL A 115 -4.04 -0.31 17.97
N THR A 116 -3.58 0.02 19.17
CA THR A 116 -4.25 0.99 20.05
C THR A 116 -3.50 2.32 20.00
N VAL A 117 -4.21 3.40 19.66
CA VAL A 117 -3.68 4.77 19.59
C VAL A 117 -4.54 5.66 20.49
N GLY A 118 -3.99 6.11 21.61
CA GLY A 118 -4.77 6.80 22.64
C GLY A 118 -5.94 5.95 23.13
N GLU A 119 -7.16 6.48 23.00
CA GLU A 119 -8.41 5.80 23.36
C GLU A 119 -9.04 5.01 22.19
N HIS A 120 -8.36 4.94 21.05
CA HIS A 120 -8.91 4.37 19.82
C HIS A 120 -8.20 3.05 19.49
N THR A 121 -9.00 2.08 19.05
CA THR A 121 -8.49 0.79 18.54
C THR A 121 -8.67 0.76 17.04
N TYR A 122 -7.63 0.35 16.33
CA TYR A 122 -7.60 0.22 14.88
C TYR A 122 -7.24 -1.21 14.48
N SER A 123 -7.81 -1.67 13.36
CA SER A 123 -7.25 -2.76 12.57
C SER A 123 -6.29 -2.17 11.56
N LEU A 124 -5.02 -2.54 11.63
CA LEU A 124 -4.02 -2.29 10.59
C LEU A 124 -4.04 -3.45 9.60
N PHE A 125 -4.45 -3.17 8.36
CA PHE A 125 -4.42 -4.11 7.25
C PHE A 125 -3.18 -3.87 6.41
N THR A 126 -2.39 -4.91 6.16
CA THR A 126 -1.19 -4.87 5.31
C THR A 126 -1.15 -6.08 4.37
N ARG A 127 -0.35 -6.01 3.31
CA ARG A 127 -0.08 -7.17 2.46
C ARG A 127 1.37 -7.18 2.02
N GLY A 128 2.18 -7.99 2.71
CA GLY A 128 3.59 -8.20 2.41
C GLY A 128 4.35 -6.91 2.05
N TYR A 129 5.42 -7.08 1.28
CA TYR A 129 6.22 -5.96 0.78
C TYR A 129 6.16 -5.95 -0.75
N LEU A 130 6.02 -4.77 -1.33
CA LEU A 130 6.28 -4.53 -2.73
C LEU A 130 7.79 -4.31 -2.90
N PHE A 131 8.42 -5.20 -3.67
CA PHE A 131 9.84 -5.08 -4.00
C PHE A 131 10.02 -4.57 -5.42
N LYS A 132 11.03 -3.71 -5.61
CA LYS A 132 11.58 -3.35 -6.92
C LYS A 132 13.09 -3.39 -6.84
N GLY A 133 13.76 -3.75 -7.93
CA GLY A 133 15.22 -3.84 -7.93
C GLY A 133 15.81 -3.87 -9.33
N TYR A 134 17.09 -3.55 -9.40
CA TYR A 134 17.88 -3.55 -10.62
C TYR A 134 19.27 -4.11 -10.34
N GLY A 135 19.70 -5.10 -11.12
CA GLY A 135 21.01 -5.73 -10.96
C GLY A 135 21.11 -6.67 -9.75
N ILE A 136 19.99 -7.26 -9.31
CA ILE A 136 19.95 -8.29 -8.27
C ILE A 136 19.06 -9.45 -8.73
N GLU A 137 19.36 -10.65 -8.22
CA GLU A 137 18.56 -11.86 -8.51
C GLU A 137 17.47 -12.10 -7.46
N ASP A 138 17.78 -11.83 -6.19
CA ASP A 138 16.87 -12.05 -5.06
C ASP A 138 16.74 -10.78 -4.22
N PHE A 139 15.52 -10.56 -3.71
CA PHE A 139 15.25 -9.49 -2.76
C PHE A 139 15.59 -9.95 -1.34
N PRO A 140 16.39 -9.19 -0.58
CA PRO A 140 16.59 -9.49 0.83
C PRO A 140 15.27 -9.34 1.59
N ALA A 141 15.10 -10.18 2.61
CA ALA A 141 14.00 -10.02 3.54
C ALA A 141 14.15 -8.66 4.27
N PRO A 142 13.06 -7.90 4.47
CA PRO A 142 13.08 -6.72 5.32
C PRO A 142 13.48 -7.08 6.76
N PRO A 143 14.08 -6.14 7.52
CA PRO A 143 14.40 -6.36 8.92
C PRO A 143 13.15 -6.81 9.70
N PRO A 144 13.23 -7.86 10.53
CA PRO A 144 12.08 -8.33 11.31
C PRO A 144 11.54 -7.28 12.29
N GLU A 145 12.34 -6.26 12.61
CA GLU A 145 11.98 -5.12 13.45
C GLU A 145 11.09 -4.09 12.75
N LEU A 146 11.01 -4.11 11.40
CA LEU A 146 10.32 -3.07 10.63
C LEU A 146 8.82 -2.97 10.97
N GLU A 147 8.07 -4.09 10.94
CA GLU A 147 6.65 -4.06 11.30
C GLU A 147 6.38 -3.69 12.76
N PRO A 148 7.09 -4.25 13.77
CA PRO A 148 7.05 -3.76 15.14
C PRO A 148 7.30 -2.25 15.25
N PHE A 149 8.31 -1.75 14.54
CA PHE A 149 8.66 -0.33 14.50
C PHE A 149 7.53 0.53 13.93
N VAL A 150 6.95 0.14 12.79
CA VAL A 150 5.82 0.85 12.17
C VAL A 150 4.65 0.93 13.14
N ARG A 151 4.31 -0.17 13.82
CA ARG A 151 3.23 -0.17 14.82
C ARG A 151 3.53 0.78 15.97
N GLN A 152 4.76 0.79 16.48
CA GLN A 152 5.15 1.71 17.54
C GLN A 152 4.97 3.17 17.11
N VAL A 153 5.48 3.56 15.94
CA VAL A 153 5.34 4.93 15.41
C VAL A 153 3.86 5.31 15.33
N LEU A 154 3.00 4.43 14.81
CA LEU A 154 1.56 4.68 14.72
C LEU A 154 0.89 4.94 16.09
N THR A 155 1.36 4.30 17.16
CA THR A 155 0.83 4.55 18.52
C THR A 155 1.24 5.91 19.11
N GLU A 156 2.29 6.52 18.58
CA GLU A 156 2.81 7.82 19.03
C GLU A 156 2.17 9.00 18.27
N LEU A 157 1.49 8.73 17.15
CA LEU A 157 0.83 9.74 16.32
C LEU A 157 -0.57 10.07 16.85
N PRO A 158 -1.05 11.32 16.68
CA PRO A 158 -2.38 11.75 17.13
C PRO A 158 -3.49 11.31 16.14
N LEU A 159 -3.65 10.00 15.92
CA LEU A 159 -4.62 9.46 14.96
C LEU A 159 -6.04 9.47 15.54
N ASP A 160 -6.92 10.31 14.98
CA ASP A 160 -8.28 10.55 15.49
C ASP A 160 -9.42 10.26 14.49
N LYS A 161 -9.11 9.75 13.30
CA LYS A 161 -10.09 9.53 12.21
C LYS A 161 -10.40 8.05 12.01
N ASP A 162 -11.39 7.77 11.17
CA ASP A 162 -11.84 6.38 10.97
C ASP A 162 -10.94 5.58 10.02
N LEU A 163 -10.22 6.27 9.14
CA LEU A 163 -9.33 5.66 8.16
C LEU A 163 -8.01 6.43 8.09
N HIS A 164 -6.89 5.73 8.12
CA HIS A 164 -5.56 6.29 7.91
C HIS A 164 -4.76 5.42 6.95
N LEU A 165 -3.96 6.05 6.09
CA LEU A 165 -3.05 5.38 5.18
C LEU A 165 -1.62 5.54 5.68
N VAL A 166 -0.89 4.45 5.82
CA VAL A 166 0.54 4.44 6.12
C VAL A 166 1.31 3.86 4.93
N SER A 167 2.38 4.54 4.52
CA SER A 167 3.28 4.08 3.47
C SER A 167 4.71 4.21 3.96
N VAL A 168 5.45 3.10 3.89
CA VAL A 168 6.85 3.03 4.32
C VAL A 168 7.66 2.48 3.16
N TYR A 169 8.59 3.27 2.69
CA TYR A 169 9.53 2.92 1.64
C TYR A 169 10.94 2.93 2.20
N TYR A 170 11.72 1.94 1.77
CA TYR A 170 13.16 1.88 1.94
C TYR A 170 13.78 1.56 0.57
N GLY A 171 14.85 2.28 0.22
CA GLY A 171 15.64 2.04 -0.98
C GLY A 171 17.12 2.02 -0.66
N ARG A 172 17.86 1.09 -1.25
CA ARG A 172 19.30 0.96 -1.07
C ARG A 172 19.98 0.65 -2.40
N MET A 173 21.16 1.23 -2.57
CA MET A 173 22.08 0.89 -3.66
C MET A 173 23.52 0.94 -3.13
N GLU A 174 24.37 0.02 -3.59
CA GLU A 174 25.77 0.00 -3.23
C GLU A 174 26.44 1.37 -3.50
N GLY A 175 27.25 1.83 -2.53
CA GLY A 175 27.99 3.09 -2.65
C GLY A 175 27.12 4.36 -2.53
N ARG A 176 25.84 4.24 -2.15
CA ARG A 176 24.98 5.39 -1.84
C ARG A 176 24.38 5.26 -0.44
N GLU A 177 24.09 6.41 0.17
CA GLU A 177 23.29 6.46 1.38
C GLU A 177 21.90 5.84 1.11
N PRO A 178 21.39 5.02 2.04
CA PRO A 178 20.04 4.51 1.93
C PRO A 178 19.03 5.66 2.00
N MET A 179 17.88 5.44 1.37
CA MET A 179 16.75 6.37 1.39
C MET A 179 15.54 5.71 2.06
N SER A 180 14.77 6.52 2.77
CA SER A 180 13.53 6.10 3.40
C SER A 180 12.49 7.20 3.25
N GLU A 181 11.23 6.78 3.13
CA GLU A 181 10.06 7.64 3.19
C GLU A 181 9.00 6.96 4.04
N PHE A 182 8.60 7.60 5.14
CA PHE A 182 7.56 7.16 6.06
C PHE A 182 6.46 8.22 6.06
N TRP A 183 5.31 7.87 5.51
CA TRP A 183 4.18 8.76 5.32
C TRP A 183 2.95 8.24 6.04
N VAL A 184 2.22 9.13 6.69
CA VAL A 184 0.88 8.87 7.23
C VAL A 184 -0.06 9.96 6.72
N ASP A 185 -1.13 9.55 6.04
CA ASP A 185 -2.14 10.45 5.46
C ASP A 185 -1.57 11.58 4.58
N GLY A 186 -0.53 11.27 3.79
CA GLY A 186 0.12 12.29 2.95
C GLY A 186 1.05 13.24 3.71
N HIS A 187 1.39 12.94 4.96
CA HIS A 187 2.35 13.70 5.75
C HIS A 187 3.58 12.84 6.10
N ALA A 188 4.77 13.36 5.78
CA ALA A 188 6.02 12.73 6.17
C ALA A 188 6.18 12.68 7.70
N VAL A 189 6.84 11.62 8.19
CA VAL A 189 7.20 11.41 9.60
C VAL A 189 8.74 11.38 9.71
N PRO A 190 9.44 12.53 9.73
CA PRO A 190 10.89 12.60 9.50
C PRO A 190 11.75 11.86 10.53
N ARG A 191 11.22 11.68 11.75
CA ARG A 191 11.87 10.83 12.75
C ARG A 191 11.91 9.38 12.28
N ALA A 192 10.79 8.88 11.78
CA ALA A 192 10.65 7.50 11.35
C ALA A 192 11.47 7.20 10.08
N ASP A 193 11.59 8.15 9.15
CA ASP A 193 12.47 8.01 7.97
C ASP A 193 13.90 7.63 8.36
N ARG A 194 14.46 8.36 9.35
CA ARG A 194 15.83 8.14 9.82
C ARG A 194 15.96 6.78 10.52
N GLU A 195 15.02 6.47 11.41
CA GLU A 195 15.03 5.23 12.18
C GLU A 195 14.83 3.98 11.29
N VAL A 196 14.06 4.07 10.20
CA VAL A 196 13.95 3.00 9.18
C VAL A 196 15.29 2.74 8.49
N CYS A 197 16.05 3.80 8.16
CA CYS A 197 17.37 3.64 7.57
C CYS A 197 18.41 3.01 8.51
N GLU A 198 18.21 3.11 9.81
CA GLU A 198 19.10 2.57 10.85
C GLU A 198 18.84 1.09 11.16
N LEU A 199 17.75 0.50 10.65
CA LEU A 199 17.49 -0.94 10.77
C LEU A 199 18.54 -1.76 10.00
N GLU A 200 18.72 -3.03 10.39
CA GLU A 200 19.71 -3.97 9.83
C GLU A 200 19.29 -4.50 8.44
N TRP A 201 19.22 -3.61 7.45
CA TRP A 201 18.93 -3.95 6.06
C TRP A 201 20.10 -4.67 5.39
N ALA A 202 19.84 -5.84 4.81
CA ALA A 202 20.88 -6.61 4.15
C ALA A 202 21.47 -5.87 2.93
N PRO A 203 22.79 -5.89 2.72
CA PRO A 203 23.42 -5.26 1.58
C PRO A 203 23.19 -6.08 0.30
N THR A 204 23.22 -5.39 -0.85
CA THR A 204 23.17 -5.96 -2.19
C THR A 204 24.16 -5.23 -3.10
N THR A 205 24.55 -5.87 -4.20
CA THR A 205 25.38 -5.27 -5.26
C THR A 205 24.60 -4.34 -6.19
N GLY A 206 23.30 -4.61 -6.36
CA GLY A 206 22.39 -3.78 -7.14
C GLY A 206 21.48 -2.91 -6.27
N PHE A 207 20.57 -2.21 -6.92
CA PHE A 207 19.51 -1.46 -6.24
C PHE A 207 18.38 -2.40 -5.82
N TYR A 208 17.84 -2.19 -4.61
CA TYR A 208 16.52 -2.69 -4.25
C TYR A 208 15.75 -1.66 -3.43
N SER A 209 14.44 -1.82 -3.45
CA SER A 209 13.53 -1.17 -2.53
C SER A 209 12.52 -2.15 -1.96
N ALA A 210 12.07 -1.87 -0.75
CA ALA A 210 10.92 -2.51 -0.12
C ALA A 210 9.91 -1.42 0.23
N ARG A 211 8.64 -1.61 -0.16
CA ARG A 211 7.53 -0.74 0.23
C ARG A 211 6.48 -1.54 0.98
N LEU A 212 6.13 -1.08 2.17
CA LEU A 212 5.00 -1.54 2.95
C LEU A 212 3.91 -0.47 2.88
N VAL A 213 2.71 -0.85 2.46
CA VAL A 213 1.53 0.01 2.50
C VAL A 213 0.51 -0.63 3.42
N GLY A 214 -0.11 0.17 4.28
CA GLY A 214 -1.13 -0.30 5.21
C GLY A 214 -2.28 0.69 5.36
N LEU A 215 -3.46 0.16 5.65
CA LEU A 215 -4.64 0.95 6.00
C LEU A 215 -5.05 0.65 7.44
N LEU A 216 -5.12 1.68 8.26
CA LEU A 216 -5.73 1.61 9.58
C LEU A 216 -7.21 1.93 9.46
N ARG A 217 -8.05 1.04 9.99
CA ARG A 217 -9.48 1.29 10.17
C ARG A 217 -9.85 1.27 11.64
N ARG A 218 -10.50 2.33 12.10
CA ARG A 218 -10.98 2.41 13.48
C ARG A 218 -12.06 1.37 13.74
N HIS A 219 -12.01 0.76 14.92
CA HIS A 219 -13.09 -0.06 15.44
C HIS A 219 -14.21 0.87 15.89
N VAL A 220 -15.30 0.91 15.12
CA VAL A 220 -16.52 1.62 15.51
C VAL A 220 -17.50 0.60 16.13
N PRO A 221 -17.85 0.73 17.42
CA PRO A 221 -18.81 -0.17 18.06
C PRO A 221 -20.13 -0.24 17.29
N GLY A 222 -20.62 -1.45 17.00
CA GLY A 222 -21.92 -1.68 16.36
C GLY A 222 -21.92 -1.70 14.83
N VAL A 223 -20.77 -1.46 14.18
CA VAL A 223 -20.67 -1.42 12.71
C VAL A 223 -20.31 -2.79 12.11
N PHE A 224 -19.70 -3.69 12.89
CA PHE A 224 -19.52 -5.10 12.55
C PHE A 224 -19.69 -5.96 13.79
N PRO A 225 -20.28 -7.17 13.71
CA PRO A 225 -20.17 -8.13 14.79
C PRO A 225 -18.67 -8.47 14.97
N ALA A 226 -18.21 -8.49 16.22
CA ALA A 226 -16.90 -9.03 16.53
C ALA A 226 -16.83 -10.46 15.99
N GLN A 227 -16.04 -10.72 14.96
CA GLN A 227 -15.76 -12.08 14.51
C GLN A 227 -14.30 -12.45 14.66
N ALA A 228 -14.18 -13.73 15.02
CA ALA A 228 -13.05 -14.40 15.62
C ALA A 228 -11.76 -14.29 14.81
N SER A 229 -10.67 -14.24 15.55
CA SER A 229 -9.30 -14.48 15.07
C SER A 229 -9.26 -15.67 14.11
N SER A 230 -9.12 -15.36 12.82
CA SER A 230 -8.71 -16.32 11.81
C SER A 230 -7.23 -16.64 12.06
N LYS A 231 -6.97 -17.63 12.91
CA LYS A 231 -5.67 -18.31 12.97
C LYS A 231 -5.47 -19.04 11.64
N ARG A 232 -4.81 -18.39 10.67
CA ARG A 232 -4.18 -19.13 9.58
C ARG A 232 -2.75 -19.44 10.00
N SER A 233 -2.53 -20.71 10.35
CA SER A 233 -1.21 -21.27 10.55
C SER A 233 -0.45 -21.25 9.24
N TRP A 234 0.68 -20.56 9.23
CA TRP A 234 1.68 -20.62 8.18
C TRP A 234 2.29 -22.03 8.12
N TRP A 235 2.25 -22.66 6.95
CA TRP A 235 3.19 -23.72 6.56
C TRP A 235 3.88 -23.28 5.27
N PRO A 236 5.23 -23.27 5.21
CA PRO A 236 5.95 -22.86 4.03
C PRO A 236 5.93 -23.96 2.98
N TRP A 237 5.86 -23.56 1.72
CA TRP A 237 6.02 -24.44 0.57
C TRP A 237 7.39 -25.10 0.61
N GLY A 238 7.39 -26.39 0.94
CA GLY A 238 8.54 -27.27 0.79
C GLY A 238 8.82 -27.56 -0.69
N ARG A 239 10.09 -27.43 -1.06
CA ARG A 239 10.72 -27.97 -2.26
C ARG A 239 10.09 -29.30 -2.68
N LYS A 240 9.62 -29.41 -3.92
CA LYS A 240 9.57 -30.70 -4.62
C LYS A 240 10.85 -30.84 -5.43
N GLY A 241 11.72 -31.72 -4.95
CA GLY A 241 12.77 -32.28 -5.79
C GLY A 241 12.16 -33.15 -6.88
N ARG A 242 12.73 -33.05 -8.08
CA ARG A 242 13.25 -34.20 -8.82
C ARG A 242 14.55 -33.78 -9.48
#